data_AF-A0A4Y2L146-F1
#
_entry.id   AF-A0A4Y2L146-F1
#
_cell.length_a   1.000
_cell.length_b   1.000
_cell.length_c   1.000
_cell.angle_alpha   90.00
_cell.angle_beta   90.00
_cell.angle_gamma   90.00
#
_symmetry.space_group_name_H-M   'P 1'
#
loop_
_entity.id
_entity.type
_entity.pdbx_description
1 polymer ?
#
loop_
_entity_poly.entity_id
_entity_poly.type
_entity_poly.pdbx_seq_one_letter_code
_entity_poly.pdbx_strand_id
1 'polypeptide(L)' 'MAGDFLSRELPHRWIGRADLEDVPQLSWPPKSPDLTPCDFFLWGYVMDKVYVPSMPTTLQALQERISAAVTDIDGNMH' A
#
# COMPACT_ATOMS: atom_id res chain seq x y z
N MET A 1 8.88 1.19 -19.37
CA MET A 1 9.03 2.10 -18.22
C MET A 1 7.70 2.15 -17.49
N ALA A 2 7.58 1.44 -16.36
CA ALA A 2 6.29 1.29 -15.66
C ALA A 2 5.78 2.59 -15.00
N GLY A 3 6.71 3.49 -14.63
CA GLY A 3 6.37 4.79 -14.05
C GLY A 3 5.62 5.72 -15.01
N ASP A 4 6.00 5.72 -16.28
CA ASP A 4 5.35 6.57 -17.30
C ASP A 4 3.93 6.10 -17.60
N PHE A 5 3.70 4.79 -17.57
CA PHE A 5 2.38 4.19 -17.75
C PHE A 5 1.43 4.58 -16.60
N LEU A 6 1.88 4.44 -15.35
CA LEU A 6 1.05 4.73 -14.17
C LEU A 6 0.76 6.22 -14.02
N SER A 7 1.69 7.10 -14.41
CA SER A 7 1.48 8.55 -14.40
C SER A 7 0.41 8.98 -15.40
N ARG A 8 0.29 8.27 -16.53
CA ARG A 8 -0.72 8.54 -17.56
C ARG A 8 -2.11 8.02 -17.18
N GLU A 9 -2.17 6.82 -16.60
CA GLU A 9 -3.44 6.16 -16.31
C GLU A 9 -4.07 6.66 -15.00
N LEU A 10 -3.28 7.18 -14.06
CA LEU A 10 -3.75 7.64 -12.75
C LEU A 10 -3.21 9.05 -12.41
N PRO A 11 -3.60 10.09 -13.18
CA PRO A 11 -3.16 11.46 -12.91
C PRO A 11 -3.65 11.91 -11.52
N HIS A 12 -2.77 12.60 -10.78
CA HIS A 12 -2.99 13.12 -9.41
C HIS A 12 -3.20 12.06 -8.30
N ARG A 13 -3.16 10.76 -8.63
CA ARG A 13 -3.29 9.66 -7.65
C ARG A 13 -2.00 8.85 -7.50
N TRP A 14 -1.13 8.94 -8.49
CA TRP A 14 0.18 8.29 -8.46
C TRP A 14 1.16 9.04 -7.55
N ILE A 15 1.87 8.30 -6.70
CA ILE A 15 2.90 8.82 -5.77
C ILE A 15 4.21 9.04 -6.57
N GLY A 16 4.12 9.79 -7.66
CA GLY A 16 5.22 10.10 -8.55
C GLY A 16 5.29 11.60 -8.76
N ARG A 17 6.15 12.25 -7.97
CA ARG A 17 6.60 13.66 -8.05
C ARG A 17 5.53 14.67 -8.48
N ALA A 18 5.06 15.47 -7.53
CA ALA A 18 4.38 16.74 -7.81
C ALA A 18 5.23 17.58 -8.78
N ASP A 19 4.69 17.87 -9.95
CA ASP A 19 5.15 18.97 -10.78
C ASP A 19 4.65 20.29 -10.19
N LEU A 20 5.35 21.38 -10.54
CA LEU A 20 5.26 22.69 -9.89
C LEU A 20 3.87 23.35 -9.97
N GLU A 21 2.92 22.78 -10.70
CA GLU A 21 1.56 23.31 -10.85
C GLU A 21 0.52 22.53 -10.01
N ASP A 22 0.88 21.37 -9.44
CA ASP A 22 0.02 20.62 -8.53
C ASP A 22 0.22 21.13 -7.10
N VAL A 23 -0.81 21.81 -6.58
CA VAL A 23 -0.88 22.30 -5.19
C VAL A 23 -0.54 21.15 -4.23
N PRO A 24 0.49 21.27 -3.37
CA PRO A 24 0.96 20.14 -2.58
C PRO A 24 -0.03 19.90 -1.45
N GLN A 25 -0.93 18.93 -1.60
CA GLN A 25 -1.67 18.45 -0.44
C GLN A 25 -0.76 17.70 0.53
N LEU A 26 0.34 17.10 0.05
CA LEU A 26 1.55 16.74 0.83
C LEU A 26 2.72 16.48 -0.14
N SER A 27 3.75 17.34 -0.11
CA SER A 27 4.99 17.16 -0.88
C SER A 27 5.84 16.05 -0.25
N TRP A 28 5.70 14.81 -0.72
CA TRP A 28 6.55 13.70 -0.29
C TRP A 28 7.87 13.68 -1.07
N PRO A 29 9.02 13.44 -0.41
CA PRO A 29 10.31 13.42 -1.08
C PRO A 29 10.40 12.27 -2.10
N PRO A 30 11.17 12.44 -3.18
CA PRO A 30 11.31 11.42 -4.22
C PRO A 30 12.02 10.16 -3.68
N LYS A 31 11.38 9.00 -3.87
CA LYS A 31 11.80 7.67 -3.41
C LYS A 31 11.68 7.43 -1.90
N SER A 32 10.51 7.65 -1.33
CA SER A 32 10.21 7.12 0.00
C SER A 32 8.88 6.39 0.03
N PRO A 33 8.82 5.16 -0.53
CA PRO A 33 7.77 4.22 -0.15
C PRO A 33 7.82 3.90 1.36
N ASP A 34 8.90 4.28 2.05
CA ASP A 34 9.09 4.10 3.50
C ASP A 34 8.44 5.19 4.37
N LEU A 35 7.92 6.29 3.78
CA LEU A 35 7.43 7.45 4.53
C LEU A 35 5.91 7.55 4.64
N THR A 36 5.14 6.68 3.98
CA THR A 36 3.71 6.63 4.29
C THR A 36 3.52 5.72 5.51
N PRO A 37 2.81 6.17 6.56
CA PRO A 37 2.44 5.31 7.68
C PRO A 37 1.72 4.04 7.20
N CYS A 38 0.97 4.12 6.09
CA CYS A 38 0.37 2.98 5.43
C CYS A 38 1.42 1.99 4.93
N ASP A 39 2.35 2.39 4.07
CA ASP A 39 3.31 1.44 3.48
C ASP A 39 4.24 0.82 4.55
N PHE A 40 4.58 1.55 5.63
CA PHE A 40 5.40 0.97 6.71
C PHE A 40 4.62 0.07 7.66
N PHE A 41 3.47 0.53 8.17
CA PHE A 41 2.70 -0.22 9.17
C PHE A 41 1.79 -1.28 8.54
N LEU A 42 1.03 -0.90 7.51
CA LEU A 42 0.04 -1.79 6.87
C LEU A 42 0.74 -2.97 6.22
N TRP A 43 1.80 -2.71 5.44
CA TRP A 43 2.49 -3.79 4.72
C TRP A 43 3.11 -4.80 5.69
N GLY A 44 3.85 -4.33 6.70
CA GLY A 44 4.45 -5.21 7.71
C GLY A 44 3.41 -6.05 8.44
N TYR A 45 2.31 -5.43 8.87
CA TYR A 45 1.22 -6.08 9.58
C TYR A 45 0.52 -7.14 8.72
N VAL A 46 0.13 -6.77 7.49
CA VAL A 46 -0.57 -7.66 6.58
C VAL A 46 0.32 -8.84 6.18
N MET A 47 1.61 -8.60 5.93
CA MET A 47 2.56 -9.67 5.62
C MET A 47 2.68 -10.68 6.77
N ASP A 48 2.77 -10.22 8.02
CA ASP A 48 2.82 -11.12 9.18
C ASP A 48 1.57 -12.00 9.27
N LYS A 49 0.37 -11.41 9.20
CA LYS A 49 -0.91 -12.13 9.26
C LYS A 49 -1.12 -13.11 8.10
N VAL A 50 -0.65 -12.73 6.90
CA VAL A 50 -0.86 -13.52 5.68
C VAL A 50 0.13 -14.66 5.54
N TYR A 51 1.36 -14.54 6.06
CA TYR A 51 2.41 -15.56 5.86
C TYR A 51 2.77 -16.35 7.13
N VAL A 52 2.43 -15.87 8.32
CA VAL A 52 2.75 -16.54 9.61
C VAL A 52 1.47 -17.11 10.24
N PRO A 53 1.48 -18.32 10.84
CA PRO A 53 2.60 -19.26 11.01
C PRO A 53 2.84 -20.21 9.82
N SER A 54 1.88 -20.33 8.90
CA SER A 54 1.98 -21.20 7.72
C SER A 54 1.81 -20.41 6.43
N MET A 55 2.49 -20.82 5.37
CA MET A 55 2.37 -20.20 4.05
C MET A 55 1.07 -20.67 3.38
N PRO A 56 0.22 -19.76 2.85
CA PRO A 56 -0.97 -20.17 2.12
C PRO A 56 -0.57 -20.95 0.86
N THR A 57 -1.12 -22.16 0.70
CA THR A 57 -0.82 -23.06 -0.42
C THR A 57 -1.77 -22.90 -1.60
N THR A 58 -2.86 -22.15 -1.44
CA THR A 58 -3.84 -21.86 -2.49
C THR A 58 -4.09 -20.37 -2.62
N LEU A 59 -4.45 -19.94 -3.82
CA LEU A 59 -4.79 -18.54 -4.09
C LEU A 59 -6.02 -18.09 -3.30
N GLN A 60 -6.97 -18.99 -3.08
CA GLN A 60 -8.14 -18.72 -2.24
C GLN A 60 -7.73 -18.47 -0.78
N ALA A 61 -6.89 -19.33 -0.19
CA ALA A 61 -6.42 -19.14 1.18
C ALA A 61 -5.62 -17.83 1.34
N LEU A 62 -4.87 -17.42 0.30
CA LEU A 62 -4.18 -16.13 0.29
C LEU A 62 -5.18 -14.96 0.30
N GLN A 63 -6.21 -14.99 -0.56
CA GLN A 63 -7.25 -13.95 -0.61
C GLN A 63 -8.03 -13.83 0.69
N GLU A 64 -8.44 -14.96 1.27
CA GLU A 64 -9.15 -15.01 2.55
C GLU A 64 -8.31 -14.39 3.67
N ARG A 65 -7.01 -14.68 3.73
CA ARG A 65 -6.11 -14.14 4.77
C ARG A 65 -5.82 -12.67 4.60
N ILE A 66 -5.65 -12.17 3.37
CA ILE A 66 -5.51 -10.73 3.12
C ILE A 66 -6.76 -10.01 3.58
N SER A 67 -7.94 -10.53 3.22
CA SER A 67 -9.23 -9.93 3.61
C SER A 67 -9.39 -9.89 5.13
N ALA A 68 -9.10 -11.01 5.80
CA ALA A 68 -9.14 -11.10 7.25
C ALA A 68 -8.17 -10.13 7.95
N ALA A 69 -6.93 -10.04 7.46
CA ALA A 69 -5.92 -9.13 8.02
C ALA A 69 -6.35 -7.66 7.91
N VAL A 70 -6.98 -7.27 6.79
CA VAL A 70 -7.48 -5.90 6.59
C VAL A 70 -8.69 -5.61 7.50
N THR A 71 -9.63 -6.55 7.64
CA THR A 71 -10.78 -6.37 8.55
C THR A 71 -10.38 -6.30 10.03
N ASP A 72 -9.29 -6.97 10.41
CA ASP A 72 -8.76 -6.95 11.77
C ASP A 72 -8.17 -5.57 12.14
N ILE A 73 -7.61 -4.86 11.16
CA ILE A 73 -7.11 -3.49 11.36
C ILE A 73 -8.26 -2.51 11.64
N ASP A 74 -9.36 -2.64 10.89
CA ASP A 74 -10.56 -1.80 11.05
C ASP A 74 -11.19 -1.97 12.45
N GLY A 75 -11.28 -3.22 12.94
CA GLY A 75 -11.84 -3.51 14.26
C GLY A 75 -10.97 -3.11 15.45
N ASN A 76 -9.64 -2.98 15.27
CA ASN A 76 -8.68 -2.72 16.34
C ASN A 76 -8.19 -1.25 16.38
N MET A 77 -8.71 -0.39 15.50
CA MET A 77 -8.42 1.05 15.43
C MET A 77 -9.51 1.94 16.06
N HIS A 78 -10.43 1.36 16.84
CA HIS A 78 -11.45 2.07 17.62
C HIS A 78 -10.99 2.48 19.02
#